data_AF-A0A3D8SMJ7-F1
#
_entry.id   AF-A0A3D8SMJ7-F1
#
_cell.length_a   1.000
_cell.length_b   1.000
_cell.length_c   1.000
_cell.angle_alpha   90.00
_cell.angle_beta   90.00
_cell.angle_gamma   90.00
#
_symmetry.space_group_name_H-M   'P 1'
#
loop_
_entity.id
_entity.type
_entity.pdbx_description
1 polymer ?
#
loop_
_entity_poly.entity_id
_entity_poly.type
_entity_poly.pdbx_seq_one_letter_code
_entity_poly.pdbx_strand_id
1 'polypeptide(L)'
;MRYSIASAALLSAITIGEVMAGPTNLAHRHLHSKKDVIDVVVKREDWVTAVIDGQTVSWINNYFGPSSSTAAAATTSAAAHVAAAAATTTTSASAAKTTSTSALASAVAGIDSTVAALWNDLVGISNDLTALGASSVTSGSAGDNYYGNCGSPYGSNMIKVSSRGTYTYTINYINTSDEDMTVVIWNKIGPDGQVLSGSALAPKEAALTFALTPGSSQMVAFAEDSQVAWAQACDTFAASGAFGTTWGEGNFVSTGCGYDVSAIMNAAGNTYNMTITSVEAPSCTSSMTENMWLTATDPVGTSDGSCYIAQSTAELTVQMGGTVA
;
A
#
# COMPACT_ATOMS: atom_id res chain seq x y z
N MET A 1 -15.34 -2.87 -68.50
CA MET A 1 -15.52 -3.84 -67.40
C MET A 1 -14.17 -4.08 -66.74
N ARG A 2 -14.12 -3.89 -65.40
CA ARG A 2 -13.12 -4.32 -64.41
C ARG A 2 -11.75 -3.59 -64.33
N TYR A 3 -11.72 -2.62 -63.41
CA TYR A 3 -10.73 -2.19 -62.38
C TYR A 3 -9.21 -2.46 -62.59
N SER A 4 -8.29 -1.46 -62.53
CA SER A 4 -7.74 -0.73 -61.35
C SER A 4 -6.97 -1.64 -60.35
N ILE A 5 -5.82 -1.35 -59.71
CA ILE A 5 -5.05 -0.13 -59.37
C ILE A 5 -3.67 -0.55 -58.77
N ALA A 6 -2.68 0.35 -58.88
CA ALA A 6 -1.51 0.68 -58.03
C ALA A 6 -0.51 -0.33 -57.40
N SER A 7 0.77 0.02 -57.62
CA SER A 7 1.90 0.25 -56.71
C SER A 7 2.04 -0.54 -55.39
N ALA A 8 3.22 -1.16 -55.21
CA ALA A 8 3.84 -1.38 -53.91
C ALA A 8 5.38 -1.30 -54.01
N ALA A 9 5.97 -0.49 -53.12
CA ALA A 9 7.40 -0.35 -52.91
C ALA A 9 7.93 -1.50 -52.03
N LEU A 10 9.14 -1.98 -52.32
CA LEU A 10 9.95 -2.76 -51.37
C LEU A 10 11.34 -2.14 -51.31
N LEU A 11 11.65 -1.49 -50.19
CA LEU A 11 13.00 -1.05 -49.85
C LEU A 11 13.43 -1.83 -48.61
N SER A 12 14.34 -2.78 -48.84
CA SER A 12 15.02 -3.54 -47.80
C SER A 12 16.18 -2.71 -47.24
N ALA A 13 16.20 -2.47 -45.93
CA ALA A 13 17.39 -1.98 -45.23
C ALA A 13 17.56 -2.74 -43.91
N ILE A 14 18.59 -3.57 -43.89
CA ILE A 14 19.17 -4.22 -42.71
C ILE A 14 19.94 -3.16 -41.94
N THR A 15 19.65 -2.99 -40.64
CA THR A 15 20.64 -2.46 -39.69
C THR A 15 20.57 -3.28 -38.39
N ILE A 16 21.76 -3.41 -37.82
CA ILE A 16 22.24 -4.40 -36.87
C ILE A 16 21.70 -4.10 -35.46
N GLY A 17 21.27 -5.15 -34.77
CA GLY A 17 20.88 -5.09 -33.36
C GLY A 17 22.10 -5.03 -32.46
N GLU A 18 22.07 -4.11 -31.50
CA GLU A 18 22.91 -4.13 -30.31
C GLU A 18 22.03 -3.88 -29.08
N VAL A 19 21.94 -4.95 -28.28
CA VAL A 19 21.96 -5.02 -26.81
C VAL A 19 21.51 -3.75 -26.06
N MET A 20 20.32 -3.81 -25.47
CA MET A 20 20.09 -3.31 -24.11
C MET A 20 19.36 -4.40 -23.32
N ALA A 21 20.15 -5.25 -22.68
CA ALA A 21 19.68 -6.06 -21.56
C ALA A 21 19.37 -5.10 -20.40
N GLY A 22 18.09 -4.71 -20.29
CA GLY A 22 17.57 -4.07 -19.08
C GLY A 22 17.46 -5.10 -17.95
N PRO A 23 17.77 -4.74 -16.70
CA PRO A 23 17.90 -5.69 -15.61
C PRO A 23 16.55 -6.35 -15.28
N THR A 24 16.52 -7.66 -15.55
CA THR A 24 15.87 -8.72 -14.77
C THR A 24 14.40 -8.56 -14.34
N ASN A 25 13.57 -9.35 -15.01
CA ASN A 25 12.22 -9.84 -14.65
C ASN A 25 12.17 -10.60 -13.30
N LEU A 26 12.64 -10.00 -12.20
CA LEU A 26 12.86 -10.65 -10.90
C LEU A 26 12.06 -10.07 -9.72
N ALA A 27 11.39 -8.93 -9.84
CA ALA A 27 10.80 -8.28 -8.65
C ALA A 27 9.52 -8.95 -8.13
N HIS A 28 8.65 -9.49 -8.99
CA HIS A 28 7.43 -10.21 -8.54
C HIS A 28 7.44 -11.73 -8.84
N ARG A 29 8.11 -12.18 -9.90
CA ARG A 29 8.23 -13.62 -10.20
C ARG A 29 8.99 -14.41 -9.12
N HIS A 30 9.86 -13.75 -8.37
CA HIS A 30 10.66 -14.38 -7.31
C HIS A 30 9.93 -14.46 -5.96
N LEU A 31 8.80 -13.77 -5.80
CA LEU A 31 7.98 -13.83 -4.58
C LEU A 31 7.17 -15.13 -4.49
N HIS A 32 6.93 -15.83 -5.61
CA HIS A 32 6.17 -17.09 -5.62
C HIS A 32 6.86 -18.28 -6.31
N SER A 33 8.16 -18.21 -6.63
CA SER A 33 8.87 -19.38 -7.14
C SER A 33 9.21 -20.38 -6.03
N LYS A 34 8.31 -21.36 -5.77
CA LYS A 34 8.71 -22.64 -5.16
C LYS A 34 9.56 -23.40 -6.17
N LYS A 35 10.80 -23.72 -5.81
CA LYS A 35 11.54 -24.83 -6.45
C LYS A 35 11.44 -26.04 -5.53
N ASP A 36 10.84 -27.07 -6.08
CA ASP A 36 10.75 -28.42 -5.53
C ASP A 36 12.14 -29.05 -5.29
N VAL A 37 12.21 -29.77 -4.16
CA VAL A 37 13.12 -30.87 -3.78
C VAL A 37 14.62 -30.60 -3.75
N ILE A 38 15.10 -30.21 -2.57
CA ILE A 38 16.22 -30.89 -1.91
C ILE A 38 15.64 -31.42 -0.58
N ASP A 39 15.84 -32.71 -0.29
CA ASP A 39 15.57 -33.32 1.02
C ASP A 39 16.41 -32.61 2.11
N VAL A 40 15.93 -31.44 2.54
CA VAL A 40 16.23 -30.85 3.82
C VAL A 40 14.94 -31.01 4.58
N VAL A 41 14.99 -31.72 5.72
CA VAL A 41 13.87 -31.89 6.64
C VAL A 41 13.16 -30.54 6.79
N VAL A 42 12.03 -30.38 6.12
CA VAL A 42 11.18 -29.21 6.24
C VAL A 42 10.60 -29.30 7.64
N LYS A 43 11.24 -28.62 8.59
CA LYS A 43 10.58 -28.27 9.84
C LYS A 43 9.49 -27.27 9.46
N ARG A 44 8.29 -27.81 9.29
CA ARG A 44 7.07 -27.01 9.12
C ARG A 44 6.96 -26.08 10.31
N GLU A 45 6.51 -24.86 10.05
CA GLU A 45 6.11 -23.91 11.08
C GLU A 45 4.86 -24.49 11.76
N ASP A 46 5.09 -25.22 12.85
CA ASP A 46 4.02 -25.84 13.62
C ASP A 46 3.27 -24.76 14.40
N TRP A 47 2.06 -24.45 13.93
CA TRP A 47 1.09 -23.66 14.67
C TRP A 47 0.70 -24.42 15.94
N VAL A 48 0.93 -23.82 17.10
CA VAL A 48 0.58 -24.42 18.39
C VAL A 48 -0.74 -23.82 18.83
N THR A 49 -1.71 -24.70 19.09
CA THR A 49 -2.99 -24.34 19.69
C THR A 49 -3.05 -24.93 21.09
N ALA A 50 -3.37 -24.10 22.09
CA ALA A 50 -3.60 -24.55 23.45
C ALA A 50 -4.86 -23.88 24.02
N VAL A 51 -5.52 -24.57 24.95
CA VAL A 51 -6.59 -23.97 25.76
C VAL A 51 -5.93 -23.44 27.02
N ILE A 52 -5.88 -22.11 27.16
CA ILE A 52 -5.38 -21.41 28.35
C ILE A 52 -6.59 -20.72 28.98
N ASP A 53 -6.86 -21.03 30.24
CA ASP A 53 -8.00 -20.48 30.99
C ASP A 53 -9.36 -20.62 30.29
N GLY A 54 -9.55 -21.74 29.57
CA GLY A 54 -10.80 -22.03 28.85
C GLY A 54 -10.95 -21.33 27.51
N GLN A 55 -9.98 -20.53 27.08
CA GLN A 55 -9.93 -19.93 25.75
C GLN A 55 -8.90 -20.62 24.86
N THR A 56 -9.30 -20.92 23.62
CA THR A 56 -8.38 -21.43 22.60
C THR A 56 -7.51 -20.29 22.11
N VAL A 57 -6.21 -20.40 22.38
CA VAL A 57 -5.19 -19.46 21.89
C VAL A 57 -4.24 -20.20 20.96
N SER A 58 -3.84 -19.53 19.88
CA SER A 58 -2.91 -20.07 18.89
C SER A 58 -1.75 -19.11 18.69
N TRP A 59 -0.53 -19.64 18.65
CA TRP A 59 0.68 -18.86 18.38
C TRP A 59 1.70 -19.69 17.60
N ILE A 60 2.65 -19.00 16.97
CA ILE A 60 3.77 -19.62 16.24
C ILE A 60 4.89 -19.98 17.24
N ASN A 61 5.38 -21.23 17.18
CA ASN A 61 6.45 -21.68 18.07
C ASN A 61 7.81 -21.07 17.71
N ASN A 62 8.26 -20.09 18.50
CA ASN A 62 9.55 -19.41 18.35
C ASN A 62 10.67 -19.98 19.24
N TYR A 63 10.57 -21.23 19.68
CA TYR A 63 11.64 -21.89 20.44
C TYR A 63 12.69 -22.50 19.50
N PHE A 64 13.85 -21.86 19.40
CA PHE A 64 14.93 -22.23 18.47
C PHE A 64 16.07 -23.06 19.11
N GLY A 65 15.92 -23.48 20.38
CA GLY A 65 17.00 -24.09 21.17
C GLY A 65 18.02 -23.07 21.69
N PRO A 66 19.04 -23.49 22.46
CA PRO A 66 20.01 -22.58 23.07
C PRO A 66 21.02 -22.03 22.04
N SER A 67 21.05 -20.70 21.85
CA SER A 67 21.99 -20.00 20.97
C SER A 67 23.30 -19.65 21.67
N SER A 68 24.45 -20.01 21.08
CA SER A 68 25.79 -19.60 21.53
C SER A 68 26.11 -18.18 21.06
N SER A 69 26.30 -17.24 21.99
CA SER A 69 26.62 -15.83 21.72
C SER A 69 28.12 -15.58 21.55
N THR A 70 28.53 -14.94 20.46
CA THR A 70 29.86 -14.29 20.35
C THR A 70 29.63 -12.78 20.29
N ALA A 71 30.14 -12.07 21.30
CA ALA A 71 29.96 -10.63 21.48
C ALA A 71 30.91 -9.80 20.59
N ALA A 72 30.42 -8.70 20.02
CA ALA A 72 31.21 -7.67 19.36
C ALA A 72 31.16 -6.35 20.16
N ALA A 73 32.32 -5.69 20.26
CA ALA A 73 32.60 -4.58 21.16
C ALA A 73 32.08 -3.21 20.65
N ALA A 74 31.65 -2.37 21.59
CA ALA A 74 31.21 -0.99 21.39
C ALA A 74 32.37 0.00 21.38
N THR A 75 32.28 1.05 20.55
CA THR A 75 33.12 2.26 20.63
C THR A 75 32.25 3.50 20.80
N THR A 76 32.52 4.23 21.88
CA THR A 76 31.92 5.51 22.27
C THR A 76 32.67 6.68 21.62
N SER A 77 31.96 7.75 21.24
CA SER A 77 32.53 9.10 21.16
C SER A 77 31.45 10.14 21.51
N ALA A 78 31.82 11.10 22.36
CA ALA A 78 30.95 12.09 22.97
C ALA A 78 31.32 13.54 22.56
N ALA A 79 30.27 14.32 22.25
CA ALA A 79 29.97 15.74 22.47
C ALA A 79 31.04 16.87 22.33
N ALA A 80 30.62 17.98 21.70
CA ALA A 80 30.81 19.34 22.22
C ALA A 80 29.74 20.33 21.68
N HIS A 81 29.24 21.17 22.59
CA HIS A 81 28.29 22.27 22.42
C HIS A 81 28.95 23.58 21.96
N VAL A 82 28.20 24.46 21.29
CA VAL A 82 28.37 25.94 21.38
C VAL A 82 26.99 26.62 21.39
N ALA A 83 26.84 27.61 22.25
CA ALA A 83 25.60 28.35 22.54
C ALA A 83 25.59 29.79 21.99
N ALA A 84 24.37 30.30 21.85
CA ALA A 84 23.89 31.69 22.04
C ALA A 84 24.20 32.79 21.00
N ALA A 85 23.13 33.44 20.50
CA ALA A 85 22.85 34.85 20.77
C ALA A 85 21.40 35.23 20.37
N ALA A 86 20.71 35.90 21.29
CA ALA A 86 19.38 36.49 21.12
C ALA A 86 19.49 37.93 20.60
N ALA A 87 18.49 38.40 19.84
CA ALA A 87 18.21 39.82 19.67
C ALA A 87 16.71 40.06 19.55
N THR A 88 16.20 40.85 20.49
CA THR A 88 14.83 41.34 20.61
C THR A 88 14.76 42.75 20.02
N THR A 89 13.76 43.06 19.18
CA THR A 89 13.24 44.42 19.04
C THR A 89 11.74 44.42 18.78
N THR A 90 11.08 45.39 19.40
CA THR A 90 9.64 45.56 19.60
C THR A 90 8.99 46.49 18.56
N THR A 91 7.75 46.14 18.20
CA THR A 91 6.55 46.98 17.92
C THR A 91 6.58 48.10 16.88
N SER A 92 5.61 48.05 15.95
CA SER A 92 4.51 49.04 15.86
C SER A 92 3.37 48.53 14.99
N ALA A 93 2.15 48.70 15.50
CA ALA A 93 0.89 48.39 14.84
C ALA A 93 0.42 49.53 13.91
N SER A 94 -0.32 49.20 12.85
CA SER A 94 -1.32 50.08 12.25
C SER A 94 -2.41 49.24 11.54
N ALA A 95 -3.61 49.81 11.49
CA ALA A 95 -4.89 49.13 11.53
C ALA A 95 -5.50 48.74 10.18
N ALA A 96 -6.27 47.64 10.24
CA ALA A 96 -7.54 47.32 9.59
C ALA A 96 -7.83 47.73 8.13
N LYS A 97 -8.17 46.71 7.32
CA LYS A 97 -9.30 46.81 6.39
C LYS A 97 -10.12 45.52 6.38
N THR A 98 -11.35 45.65 6.84
CA THR A 98 -12.46 44.70 6.82
C THR A 98 -12.89 44.41 5.38
N THR A 99 -12.86 43.13 4.98
CA THR A 99 -13.89 42.51 4.10
C THR A 99 -13.68 41.00 4.02
N SER A 100 -14.79 40.26 4.10
CA SER A 100 -14.96 38.84 3.73
C SER A 100 -14.96 37.81 4.87
N THR A 101 -15.80 38.02 5.88
CA THR A 101 -16.20 37.00 6.88
C THR A 101 -17.20 35.96 6.34
N SER A 102 -17.54 35.98 5.05
CA SER A 102 -18.49 35.05 4.42
C SER A 102 -17.83 33.91 3.61
N ALA A 103 -16.51 33.96 3.37
CA ALA A 103 -15.81 32.90 2.61
C ALA A 103 -15.14 31.86 3.52
N LEU A 104 -14.86 32.18 4.79
CA LEU A 104 -14.38 31.19 5.76
C LEU A 104 -15.52 30.33 6.32
N ALA A 105 -16.75 30.85 6.46
CA ALA A 105 -17.87 30.07 6.99
C ALA A 105 -18.29 28.91 6.05
N SER A 106 -18.11 29.05 4.73
CA SER A 106 -18.34 27.95 3.77
C SER A 106 -17.16 26.99 3.61
N ALA A 107 -15.98 27.33 4.14
CA ALA A 107 -14.82 26.43 4.13
C ALA A 107 -14.73 25.55 5.39
N VAL A 108 -15.33 25.97 6.52
CA VAL A 108 -15.50 25.15 7.73
C VAL A 108 -16.87 24.46 7.83
N ALA A 109 -17.84 24.78 6.97
CA ALA A 109 -19.11 24.04 6.90
C ALA A 109 -19.02 22.68 6.18
N GLY A 110 -17.83 22.32 5.65
CA GLY A 110 -17.59 21.06 4.95
C GLY A 110 -16.67 20.09 5.68
N ILE A 111 -16.27 20.37 6.93
CA ILE A 111 -15.26 19.57 7.65
C ILE A 111 -15.81 18.91 8.94
N ASP A 112 -17.10 19.05 9.28
CA ASP A 112 -17.60 18.49 10.55
C ASP A 112 -19.08 18.06 10.55
N SER A 113 -19.61 17.59 9.42
CA SER A 113 -20.94 16.93 9.41
C SER A 113 -21.15 15.88 8.32
N THR A 114 -20.09 15.44 7.62
CA THR A 114 -20.12 14.33 6.66
C THR A 114 -18.93 13.40 6.84
N VAL A 115 -18.51 13.17 8.09
CA VAL A 115 -18.08 11.81 8.42
C VAL A 115 -19.38 11.01 8.39
N ALA A 116 -19.73 10.45 7.23
CA ALA A 116 -20.45 9.19 7.23
C ALA A 116 -19.69 8.31 8.22
N ALA A 117 -20.34 7.92 9.32
CA ALA A 117 -19.69 7.27 10.45
C ALA A 117 -18.70 6.24 9.89
N LEU A 118 -17.41 6.41 10.17
CA LEU A 118 -16.41 5.43 9.75
C LEU A 118 -16.91 4.06 10.20
N TRP A 119 -16.65 3.04 9.40
CA TRP A 119 -17.05 1.69 9.77
C TRP A 119 -16.58 1.38 11.20
N ASN A 120 -17.53 1.11 12.10
CA ASN A 120 -17.30 0.89 13.53
C ASN A 120 -16.43 1.95 14.23
N ASP A 121 -16.57 3.22 13.84
CA ASP A 121 -15.75 4.33 14.34
C ASP A 121 -14.22 4.08 14.20
N LEU A 122 -13.82 3.25 13.24
CA LEU A 122 -12.43 2.85 13.03
C LEU A 122 -11.61 4.03 12.49
N VAL A 123 -10.92 4.72 13.39
CA VAL A 123 -9.97 5.78 13.08
C VAL A 123 -8.57 5.19 12.95
N GLY A 124 -7.96 5.36 11.77
CA GLY A 124 -6.59 4.92 11.53
C GLY A 124 -5.57 5.73 12.33
N ILE A 125 -4.44 5.09 12.66
CA ILE A 125 -3.36 5.66 13.48
C ILE A 125 -2.80 6.97 12.90
N SER A 126 -2.76 7.12 11.58
CA SER A 126 -2.25 8.30 10.88
C SER A 126 -3.32 9.31 10.45
N ASN A 127 -4.59 9.14 10.87
CA ASN A 127 -5.70 9.98 10.40
C ASN A 127 -5.52 11.49 10.65
N ASP A 128 -4.82 11.84 11.73
CA ASP A 128 -4.55 13.23 12.16
C ASP A 128 -3.21 13.78 11.65
N LEU A 129 -2.41 12.95 10.96
CA LEU A 129 -1.13 13.40 10.42
C LEU A 129 -1.31 14.30 9.19
N THR A 130 -0.54 15.38 9.16
CA THR A 130 -0.53 16.36 8.06
C THR A 130 0.79 16.34 7.27
N ALA A 131 1.75 15.53 7.69
CA ALA A 131 3.04 15.32 7.06
C ALA A 131 3.52 13.88 7.26
N LEU A 132 4.29 13.36 6.31
CA LEU A 132 4.97 12.07 6.46
C LEU A 132 5.96 12.16 7.63
N GLY A 133 6.02 11.11 8.44
CA GLY A 133 6.97 10.97 9.54
C GLY A 133 8.30 10.37 9.08
N ALA A 134 9.15 10.02 10.06
CA ALA A 134 10.41 9.35 9.78
C ALA A 134 10.16 7.92 9.27
N SER A 135 11.08 7.38 8.47
CA SER A 135 11.04 5.97 8.06
C SER A 135 11.38 5.05 9.22
N SER A 136 10.72 3.89 9.28
CA SER A 136 11.15 2.80 10.15
C SER A 136 12.43 2.15 9.62
N VAL A 137 13.12 1.37 10.48
CA VAL A 137 14.24 0.54 10.06
C VAL A 137 13.71 -0.58 9.16
N THR A 138 14.38 -0.80 8.02
CA THR A 138 14.03 -1.84 7.05
C THR A 138 14.96 -3.03 7.20
N SER A 139 14.48 -4.25 6.93
CA SER A 139 15.28 -5.47 7.10
C SER A 139 14.68 -6.68 6.37
N GLY A 140 15.41 -7.79 6.37
CA GLY A 140 14.97 -9.03 5.75
C GLY A 140 15.33 -9.15 4.28
N SER A 141 14.96 -10.28 3.68
CA SER A 141 15.14 -10.53 2.24
C SER A 141 13.88 -10.14 1.49
N ALA A 142 14.02 -9.70 0.24
CA ALA A 142 12.88 -9.47 -0.65
C ALA A 142 11.95 -10.69 -0.65
N GLY A 143 10.64 -10.45 -0.50
CA GLY A 143 9.69 -11.52 -0.23
C GLY A 143 8.58 -11.10 0.72
N ASP A 144 7.75 -12.05 1.10
CA ASP A 144 6.73 -11.88 2.13
C ASP A 144 7.31 -11.46 3.48
N ASN A 145 8.55 -11.91 3.76
CA ASN A 145 9.28 -11.61 4.99
C ASN A 145 10.09 -10.30 4.95
N TYR A 146 9.98 -9.52 3.87
CA TYR A 146 10.67 -8.23 3.79
C TYR A 146 10.00 -7.20 4.71
N TYR A 147 10.78 -6.61 5.60
CA TYR A 147 10.35 -5.58 6.53
C TYR A 147 10.57 -4.20 5.90
N GLY A 148 9.53 -3.66 5.28
CA GLY A 148 9.55 -2.32 4.66
C GLY A 148 9.28 -1.18 5.63
N ASN A 149 9.29 0.03 5.10
CA ASN A 149 8.98 1.24 5.84
C ASN A 149 7.50 1.28 6.28
N CYS A 150 7.27 1.26 7.59
CA CYS A 150 5.95 1.37 8.20
C CYS A 150 5.77 2.68 9.00
N GLY A 151 6.74 3.59 8.91
CA GLY A 151 6.76 4.85 9.65
C GLY A 151 7.29 4.73 11.08
N SER A 152 7.79 5.84 11.61
CA SER A 152 8.15 6.04 13.01
C SER A 152 7.65 7.43 13.44
N PRO A 153 6.50 7.52 14.14
CA PRO A 153 5.66 6.42 14.66
C PRO A 153 4.98 5.58 13.57
N TYR A 154 4.50 4.38 13.92
CA TYR A 154 3.82 3.48 12.97
C TYR A 154 2.66 4.19 12.24
N GLY A 155 2.51 3.88 10.95
CA GLY A 155 1.51 4.49 10.06
C GLY A 155 1.92 5.85 9.52
N SER A 156 2.99 6.48 10.03
CA SER A 156 3.46 7.79 9.54
C SER A 156 4.10 7.76 8.16
N ASN A 157 4.19 6.59 7.51
CA ASN A 157 4.64 6.45 6.13
C ASN A 157 3.53 6.76 5.11
N MET A 158 2.31 7.11 5.54
CA MET A 158 1.22 7.52 4.66
C MET A 158 0.40 8.66 5.25
N ILE A 159 -0.11 9.56 4.40
CA ILE A 159 -0.95 10.69 4.79
C ILE A 159 -2.01 11.01 3.73
N LYS A 160 -3.17 11.53 4.15
CA LYS A 160 -4.16 12.13 3.25
C LYS A 160 -3.62 13.43 2.67
N VAL A 161 -3.79 13.63 1.37
CA VAL A 161 -3.38 14.84 0.65
C VAL A 161 -4.48 15.29 -0.30
N SER A 162 -4.56 16.59 -0.58
CA SER A 162 -5.55 17.13 -1.53
C SER A 162 -5.12 17.03 -3.00
N SER A 163 -3.83 16.81 -3.24
CA SER A 163 -3.25 16.64 -4.58
C SER A 163 -1.88 15.98 -4.49
N ARG A 164 -1.36 15.51 -5.62
CA ARG A 164 -0.05 14.84 -5.70
C ARG A 164 1.10 15.72 -5.25
N GLY A 165 1.08 17.02 -5.55
CA GLY A 165 2.14 17.94 -5.18
C GLY A 165 3.53 17.44 -5.60
N THR A 166 4.42 17.28 -4.63
CA THR A 166 5.79 16.76 -4.81
C THR A 166 5.95 15.31 -4.36
N TYR A 167 4.87 14.62 -4.01
CA TYR A 167 4.94 13.25 -3.52
C TYR A 167 5.23 12.27 -4.66
N THR A 168 6.22 11.42 -4.47
CA THR A 168 6.70 10.43 -5.44
C THR A 168 5.69 9.31 -5.67
N TYR A 169 5.02 8.89 -4.58
CA TYR A 169 4.08 7.78 -4.55
C TYR A 169 2.73 8.27 -4.04
N THR A 170 1.72 8.15 -4.88
CA THR A 170 0.36 8.56 -4.54
C THR A 170 -0.64 7.56 -5.07
N ILE A 171 -1.70 7.33 -4.29
CA ILE A 171 -2.90 6.64 -4.75
C ILE A 171 -4.07 7.61 -4.64
N ASN A 172 -4.85 7.79 -5.71
CA ASN A 172 -6.16 8.42 -5.65
C ASN A 172 -7.26 7.36 -5.55
N TYR A 173 -7.95 7.30 -4.42
CA TYR A 173 -9.05 6.37 -4.19
C TYR A 173 -10.36 7.04 -4.57
N ILE A 174 -11.18 6.35 -5.38
CA ILE A 174 -12.44 6.86 -5.90
C ILE A 174 -13.54 5.86 -5.58
N ASN A 175 -14.59 6.32 -4.91
CA ASN A 175 -15.80 5.52 -4.73
C ASN A 175 -16.64 5.61 -6.01
N THR A 176 -16.71 4.50 -6.75
CA THR A 176 -17.53 4.37 -7.97
C THR A 176 -18.80 3.54 -7.73
N SER A 177 -19.06 3.14 -6.48
CA SER A 177 -20.33 2.52 -6.09
C SER A 177 -21.43 3.58 -5.88
N ASP A 178 -22.65 3.12 -5.63
CA ASP A 178 -23.81 3.93 -5.28
C ASP A 178 -24.02 4.09 -3.77
N GLU A 179 -23.16 3.50 -2.95
CA GLU A 179 -23.22 3.54 -1.48
C GLU A 179 -22.00 4.25 -0.87
N ASP A 180 -22.16 4.79 0.34
CA ASP A 180 -21.04 5.29 1.12
C ASP A 180 -20.10 4.13 1.50
N MET A 181 -18.78 4.37 1.54
CA MET A 181 -17.80 3.36 1.97
C MET A 181 -16.75 3.94 2.90
N THR A 182 -16.21 3.09 3.78
CA THR A 182 -14.96 3.38 4.50
C THR A 182 -13.83 2.63 3.81
N VAL A 183 -12.82 3.36 3.35
CA VAL A 183 -11.56 2.78 2.87
C VAL A 183 -10.62 2.63 4.06
N VAL A 184 -10.01 1.45 4.18
CA VAL A 184 -9.05 1.11 5.24
C VAL A 184 -7.74 0.74 4.59
N ILE A 185 -6.65 1.36 5.03
CA ILE A 185 -5.29 1.12 4.53
C ILE A 185 -4.41 0.66 5.70
N TRP A 186 -3.58 -0.35 5.46
CA TRP A 186 -2.64 -0.88 6.43
C TRP A 186 -1.27 -1.15 5.79
N ASN A 187 -0.23 -1.18 6.62
CA ASN A 187 1.07 -1.70 6.21
C ASN A 187 1.08 -3.23 6.27
N LYS A 188 1.89 -3.91 5.45
CA LYS A 188 2.10 -5.36 5.54
C LYS A 188 2.49 -5.81 6.95
N ILE A 189 3.40 -5.05 7.57
CA ILE A 189 3.78 -5.23 8.97
C ILE A 189 2.72 -4.55 9.84
N GLY A 190 2.20 -5.25 10.85
CA GLY A 190 1.25 -4.66 11.78
C GLY A 190 1.89 -3.68 12.77
N PRO A 191 1.06 -2.93 13.51
CA PRO A 191 1.54 -2.06 14.60
C PRO A 191 2.25 -2.83 15.72
N ASP A 192 2.05 -4.14 15.80
CA ASP A 192 2.77 -5.07 16.68
C ASP A 192 4.20 -5.42 16.20
N GLY A 193 4.60 -4.92 15.03
CA GLY A 193 5.91 -5.18 14.41
C GLY A 193 6.05 -6.58 13.82
N GLN A 194 4.97 -7.37 13.74
CA GLN A 194 5.01 -8.71 13.15
C GLN A 194 4.83 -8.63 11.63
N VAL A 195 5.60 -9.46 10.91
CA VAL A 195 5.47 -9.56 9.47
C VAL A 195 4.13 -10.21 9.12
N LEU A 196 3.42 -9.66 8.13
CA LEU A 196 2.11 -10.11 7.64
C LEU A 196 0.95 -9.95 8.64
N SER A 197 1.16 -9.41 9.84
CA SER A 197 0.08 -9.20 10.82
C SER A 197 -0.82 -8.01 10.49
N GLY A 198 -0.37 -7.09 9.63
CA GLY A 198 -1.07 -5.83 9.41
C GLY A 198 -2.49 -6.01 8.86
N SER A 199 -2.71 -7.01 8.00
CA SER A 199 -4.05 -7.30 7.49
C SER A 199 -5.00 -7.84 8.55
N ALA A 200 -4.52 -8.70 9.45
CA ALA A 200 -5.30 -9.23 10.57
C ALA A 200 -5.65 -8.17 11.61
N LEU A 201 -4.80 -7.15 11.76
CA LEU A 201 -4.99 -6.04 12.68
C LEU A 201 -5.75 -4.86 12.07
N ALA A 202 -5.80 -4.75 10.73
CA ALA A 202 -6.45 -3.64 10.03
C ALA A 202 -7.91 -3.36 10.48
N PRO A 203 -8.76 -4.36 10.79
CA PRO A 203 -10.10 -4.07 11.31
C PRO A 203 -10.16 -3.39 12.68
N LYS A 204 -9.03 -3.19 13.37
CA LYS A 204 -8.95 -2.63 14.72
C LYS A 204 -7.91 -1.53 14.85
N GLU A 205 -6.79 -1.67 14.15
CA GLU A 205 -5.59 -0.83 14.28
C GLU A 205 -5.02 -0.50 12.89
N ALA A 206 -5.89 -0.12 11.96
CA ALA A 206 -5.49 0.32 10.63
C ALA A 206 -4.49 1.48 10.67
N ALA A 207 -3.64 1.57 9.65
CA ALA A 207 -2.74 2.71 9.50
C ALA A 207 -3.54 3.98 9.17
N LEU A 208 -4.43 3.94 8.18
CA LEU A 208 -5.20 5.10 7.74
C LEU A 208 -6.62 4.69 7.34
N THR A 209 -7.61 5.53 7.68
CA THR A 209 -9.00 5.36 7.26
C THR A 209 -9.61 6.65 6.75
N PHE A 210 -10.57 6.53 5.83
CA PHE A 210 -11.41 7.65 5.40
C PHE A 210 -12.71 7.15 4.79
N ALA A 211 -13.77 7.94 4.94
CA ALA A 211 -15.04 7.72 4.29
C ALA A 211 -15.05 8.36 2.89
N LEU A 212 -15.69 7.69 1.94
CA LEU A 212 -15.98 8.20 0.60
C LEU A 212 -17.46 8.04 0.33
N THR A 213 -18.16 9.14 0.08
CA THR A 213 -19.51 9.10 -0.50
C THR A 213 -19.44 8.73 -1.99
N PRO A 214 -20.54 8.27 -2.61
CA PRO A 214 -20.58 7.98 -4.05
C PRO A 214 -19.99 9.11 -4.90
N GLY A 215 -19.08 8.76 -5.80
CA GLY A 215 -18.39 9.68 -6.71
C GLY A 215 -17.31 10.56 -6.07
N SER A 216 -17.11 10.50 -4.75
CA SER A 216 -16.03 11.24 -4.08
C SER A 216 -14.69 10.53 -4.20
N SER A 217 -13.62 11.25 -3.90
CA SER A 217 -12.26 10.72 -3.93
C SER A 217 -11.39 11.28 -2.81
N GLN A 218 -10.36 10.52 -2.44
CA GLN A 218 -9.33 10.91 -1.49
C GLN A 218 -7.97 10.43 -2.02
N MET A 219 -7.01 11.36 -2.09
CA MET A 219 -5.63 11.00 -2.42
C MET A 219 -4.82 10.73 -1.16
N VAL A 220 -3.96 9.73 -1.20
CA VAL A 220 -3.02 9.39 -0.14
C VAL A 220 -1.61 9.40 -0.71
N ALA A 221 -0.69 10.07 -0.02
CA ALA A 221 0.73 10.04 -0.32
C ALA A 221 1.43 9.01 0.56
N PHE A 222 2.42 8.31 -0.01
CA PHE A 222 3.20 7.28 0.65
C PHE A 222 4.69 7.63 0.64
N ALA A 223 5.39 7.27 1.71
CA ALA A 223 6.84 7.34 1.77
C ALA A 223 7.48 6.19 0.97
N GLU A 224 8.73 6.37 0.57
CA GLU A 224 9.58 5.32 0.00
C GLU A 224 9.60 4.06 0.87
N ASP A 225 9.68 2.91 0.22
CA ASP A 225 9.75 1.56 0.78
C ASP A 225 8.50 1.12 1.56
N SER A 226 7.35 1.71 1.22
CA SER A 226 6.07 1.33 1.83
C SER A 226 5.46 0.11 1.14
N GLN A 227 5.15 -0.91 1.93
CA GLN A 227 4.37 -2.08 1.52
C GLN A 227 2.99 -2.02 2.18
N VAL A 228 1.96 -1.78 1.39
CA VAL A 228 0.62 -1.50 1.89
C VAL A 228 -0.43 -2.36 1.20
N ALA A 229 -1.56 -2.52 1.88
CA ALA A 229 -2.78 -3.01 1.26
C ALA A 229 -3.98 -2.23 1.78
N TRP A 230 -5.08 -2.32 1.05
CA TRP A 230 -6.30 -1.61 1.35
C TRP A 230 -7.54 -2.40 0.96
N ALA A 231 -8.66 -2.07 1.61
CA ALA A 231 -9.97 -2.64 1.29
C ALA A 231 -11.09 -1.65 1.65
N GLN A 232 -12.27 -1.88 1.09
CA GLN A 232 -13.51 -1.37 1.70
C GLN A 232 -13.74 -2.16 3.00
N ALA A 233 -13.99 -1.44 4.11
CA ALA A 233 -14.35 -2.07 5.37
C ALA A 233 -15.64 -2.89 5.22
N CYS A 234 -15.70 -4.05 5.85
CA CYS A 234 -16.86 -4.94 5.81
C CYS A 234 -16.98 -5.77 7.10
N ASP A 235 -18.16 -6.36 7.31
CA ASP A 235 -18.45 -7.20 8.49
C ASP A 235 -18.10 -8.68 8.28
N THR A 236 -17.47 -9.01 7.14
CA THR A 236 -16.99 -10.37 6.84
C THR A 236 -15.49 -10.42 7.07
N PHE A 237 -15.03 -11.49 7.70
CA PHE A 237 -13.62 -11.68 8.04
C PHE A 237 -13.11 -13.03 7.56
N ALA A 238 -11.88 -13.07 7.08
CA ALA A 238 -11.16 -14.31 6.84
C ALA A 238 -10.77 -14.97 8.17
N ALA A 239 -10.34 -16.24 8.12
CA ALA A 239 -9.91 -16.97 9.32
C ALA A 239 -8.72 -16.32 10.05
N SER A 240 -7.91 -15.51 9.35
CA SER A 240 -6.83 -14.73 9.95
C SER A 240 -7.31 -13.52 10.76
N GLY A 241 -8.59 -13.16 10.67
CA GLY A 241 -9.16 -11.95 11.25
C GLY A 241 -9.12 -10.73 10.32
N ALA A 242 -8.49 -10.83 9.15
CA ALA A 242 -8.46 -9.75 8.17
C ALA A 242 -9.82 -9.56 7.47
N PHE A 243 -10.06 -8.39 6.85
CA PHE A 243 -11.27 -8.16 6.06
C PHE A 243 -11.44 -9.23 4.97
N GLY A 244 -12.58 -9.92 5.00
CA GLY A 244 -12.93 -11.03 4.11
C GLY A 244 -13.52 -10.54 2.79
N THR A 245 -12.83 -9.61 2.14
CA THR A 245 -13.20 -9.00 0.85
C THR A 245 -11.98 -8.94 -0.06
N THR A 246 -12.16 -8.42 -1.28
CA THR A 246 -11.05 -8.17 -2.21
C THR A 246 -10.22 -6.98 -1.75
N TRP A 247 -8.91 -7.13 -1.80
CA TRP A 247 -7.95 -6.10 -1.44
C TRP A 247 -7.34 -5.49 -2.70
N GLY A 248 -6.81 -4.28 -2.55
CA GLY A 248 -5.72 -3.83 -3.40
C GLY A 248 -4.42 -3.85 -2.61
N GLU A 249 -3.32 -4.16 -3.27
CA GLU A 249 -1.99 -4.28 -2.70
C GLU A 249 -1.02 -3.37 -3.47
N GLY A 250 -0.03 -2.81 -2.77
CA GLY A 250 0.94 -1.89 -3.33
C GLY A 250 2.30 -1.96 -2.66
N ASN A 251 3.35 -1.96 -3.47
CA ASN A 251 4.74 -1.88 -3.03
C ASN A 251 5.43 -0.70 -3.71
N PHE A 252 5.91 0.27 -2.92
CA PHE A 252 6.47 1.53 -3.41
C PHE A 252 7.97 1.63 -3.12
N VAL A 253 8.79 1.32 -4.14
CA VAL A 253 10.24 1.45 -4.07
C VAL A 253 10.79 2.10 -5.33
N SER A 254 11.84 2.88 -5.18
CA SER A 254 12.50 3.66 -6.24
C SER A 254 13.11 2.80 -7.34
N THR A 255 13.36 1.51 -7.08
CA THR A 255 13.85 0.55 -8.07
C THR A 255 12.74 -0.12 -8.89
N GLY A 256 11.47 0.13 -8.54
CA GLY A 256 10.31 -0.35 -9.28
C GLY A 256 9.15 -0.73 -8.37
N CYS A 257 7.96 -0.19 -8.65
CA CYS A 257 6.76 -0.40 -7.85
C CYS A 257 5.92 -1.57 -8.39
N GLY A 258 5.10 -2.15 -7.52
CA GLY A 258 4.12 -3.18 -7.89
C GLY A 258 2.76 -2.84 -7.31
N TYR A 259 1.69 -3.23 -8.01
CA TYR A 259 0.33 -3.16 -7.50
C TYR A 259 -0.55 -4.25 -8.09
N ASP A 260 -1.55 -4.69 -7.33
CA ASP A 260 -2.56 -5.62 -7.81
C ASP A 260 -3.85 -5.57 -7.00
N VAL A 261 -4.91 -6.13 -7.59
CA VAL A 261 -6.16 -6.51 -6.95
C VAL A 261 -6.01 -7.96 -6.52
N SER A 262 -6.49 -8.28 -5.32
CA SER A 262 -6.30 -9.59 -4.70
C SER A 262 -7.58 -10.07 -4.04
N ALA A 263 -8.18 -11.12 -4.59
CA ALA A 263 -9.36 -11.79 -4.06
C ALA A 263 -9.02 -12.98 -3.16
N ILE A 264 -7.73 -13.16 -2.81
CA ILE A 264 -7.22 -14.29 -2.00
C ILE A 264 -8.00 -14.43 -0.68
N MET A 265 -8.37 -13.30 -0.09
CA MET A 265 -9.04 -13.22 1.21
C MET A 265 -10.56 -13.14 1.10
N ASN A 266 -11.08 -13.04 -0.13
CA ASN A 266 -12.50 -13.00 -0.40
C ASN A 266 -13.03 -14.44 -0.58
N ALA A 267 -13.73 -14.95 0.42
CA ALA A 267 -14.32 -16.29 0.36
C ALA A 267 -15.41 -16.43 -0.73
N ALA A 268 -16.00 -15.31 -1.18
CA ALA A 268 -16.91 -15.29 -2.31
C ALA A 268 -16.18 -15.26 -3.67
N GLY A 269 -14.85 -15.19 -3.67
CA GLY A 269 -14.01 -15.13 -4.87
C GLY A 269 -13.97 -13.73 -5.48
N ASN A 270 -13.91 -13.65 -6.80
CA ASN A 270 -13.79 -12.40 -7.53
C ASN A 270 -15.17 -11.72 -7.69
N THR A 271 -15.68 -11.15 -6.59
CA THR A 271 -17.02 -10.53 -6.52
C THR A 271 -17.00 -9.07 -6.10
N TYR A 272 -15.83 -8.43 -6.08
CA TYR A 272 -15.72 -7.02 -5.74
C TYR A 272 -15.11 -6.25 -6.90
N ASN A 273 -15.81 -5.22 -7.35
CA ASN A 273 -15.36 -4.38 -8.45
C ASN A 273 -14.29 -3.40 -7.96
N MET A 274 -13.03 -3.76 -8.15
CA MET A 274 -11.89 -2.86 -7.98
C MET A 274 -11.11 -2.77 -9.29
N THR A 275 -10.66 -1.57 -9.62
CA THR A 275 -9.73 -1.35 -10.74
C THR A 275 -8.60 -0.45 -10.27
N ILE A 276 -7.36 -0.84 -10.54
CA ILE A 276 -6.14 -0.09 -10.25
C ILE A 276 -5.42 0.18 -11.57
N THR A 277 -5.15 1.45 -11.83
CA THR A 277 -4.34 1.90 -12.97
C THR A 277 -3.21 2.79 -12.50
N SER A 278 -2.19 2.98 -13.33
CA SER A 278 -1.08 3.88 -13.07
C SER A 278 -0.79 4.77 -14.26
N VAL A 279 -0.25 5.97 -13.98
CA VAL A 279 0.26 6.87 -15.03
C VAL A 279 1.51 6.27 -15.69
N GLU A 280 2.37 5.62 -14.90
CA GLU A 280 3.67 5.13 -15.34
C GLU A 280 3.63 3.81 -16.13
N ALA A 281 2.61 2.98 -15.90
CA ALA A 281 2.35 1.75 -16.64
C ALA A 281 0.91 1.73 -17.19
N PRO A 282 0.56 2.62 -18.14
CA PRO A 282 -0.82 2.79 -18.60
C PRO A 282 -1.36 1.60 -19.39
N SER A 283 -0.50 0.68 -19.81
CA SER A 283 -0.89 -0.58 -20.45
C SER A 283 -1.18 -1.70 -19.44
N CYS A 284 -0.96 -1.49 -18.15
CA CYS A 284 -1.21 -2.48 -17.11
C CYS A 284 -2.34 -2.02 -16.19
N THR A 285 -3.50 -2.65 -16.34
CA THR A 285 -4.64 -2.45 -15.44
C THR A 285 -4.76 -3.68 -14.56
N SER A 286 -4.85 -3.50 -13.24
CA SER A 286 -5.23 -4.58 -12.34
C SER A 286 -6.71 -4.47 -12.03
N SER A 287 -7.49 -5.49 -12.33
CA SER A 287 -8.94 -5.48 -12.18
C SER A 287 -9.50 -6.90 -12.04
N MET A 288 -10.82 -7.01 -11.89
CA MET A 288 -11.55 -8.28 -11.90
C MET A 288 -11.22 -9.20 -13.10
N THR A 289 -10.70 -8.68 -14.21
CA THR A 289 -10.51 -9.46 -15.44
C THR A 289 -9.06 -9.64 -15.86
N GLU A 290 -8.11 -8.97 -15.20
CA GLU A 290 -6.70 -8.98 -15.59
C GLU A 290 -5.78 -8.54 -14.45
N ASN A 291 -4.56 -9.08 -14.43
CA ASN A 291 -3.47 -8.71 -13.51
C ASN A 291 -3.91 -8.65 -12.04
N MET A 292 -4.70 -9.65 -11.61
CA MET A 292 -5.19 -9.81 -10.24
C MET A 292 -4.95 -11.23 -9.74
N TRP A 293 -4.85 -11.41 -8.44
CA TRP A 293 -4.78 -12.72 -7.78
C TRP A 293 -6.17 -13.20 -7.37
N LEU A 294 -6.67 -14.29 -7.97
CA LEU A 294 -7.89 -14.96 -7.50
C LEU A 294 -7.61 -15.80 -6.26
N THR A 295 -6.51 -16.55 -6.29
CA THR A 295 -5.95 -17.27 -5.15
C THR A 295 -4.43 -17.08 -5.13
N ALA A 296 -3.77 -17.50 -4.05
CA ALA A 296 -2.31 -17.39 -3.92
C ALA A 296 -1.49 -18.12 -5.02
N THR A 297 -2.15 -18.94 -5.85
CA THR A 297 -1.51 -19.68 -6.95
C THR A 297 -2.22 -19.53 -8.28
N ASP A 298 -3.28 -18.72 -8.35
CA ASP A 298 -4.14 -18.60 -9.53
C ASP A 298 -4.41 -17.13 -9.86
N PRO A 299 -3.64 -16.54 -10.78
CA PRO A 299 -3.92 -15.20 -11.28
C PRO A 299 -5.04 -15.26 -12.34
N VAL A 300 -5.81 -14.18 -12.47
CA VAL A 300 -6.86 -14.12 -13.50
C VAL A 300 -6.25 -13.93 -14.90
N GLY A 301 -6.79 -14.68 -15.86
CA GLY A 301 -6.44 -14.59 -17.28
C GLY A 301 -5.08 -15.21 -17.59
N THR A 302 -4.30 -14.53 -18.44
CA THR A 302 -2.92 -14.90 -18.78
C THR A 302 -1.88 -14.01 -18.09
N SER A 303 -2.30 -13.29 -17.05
CA SER A 303 -1.45 -12.36 -16.31
C SER A 303 -0.50 -13.09 -15.34
N ASP A 304 0.53 -12.39 -14.88
CA ASP A 304 1.37 -12.79 -13.76
C ASP A 304 0.83 -12.34 -12.40
N GLY A 305 -0.44 -11.90 -12.37
CA GLY A 305 -1.19 -11.53 -11.18
C GLY A 305 -0.98 -10.10 -10.69
N SER A 306 0.03 -9.38 -11.19
CA SER A 306 0.33 -8.02 -10.72
C SER A 306 0.78 -7.08 -11.84
N CYS A 307 0.61 -5.79 -11.61
CA CYS A 307 1.17 -4.75 -12.46
C CYS A 307 2.51 -4.25 -11.91
N TYR A 308 3.42 -3.89 -12.83
CA TYR A 308 4.75 -3.40 -12.50
C TYR A 308 5.03 -2.05 -13.12
N ILE A 309 5.61 -1.16 -12.32
CA ILE A 309 6.10 0.16 -12.69
C ILE A 309 7.62 0.14 -12.57
N ALA A 310 8.34 0.31 -13.69
CA ALA A 310 9.80 0.28 -13.69
C ALA A 310 10.44 1.61 -13.24
N GLN A 311 9.63 2.67 -13.19
CA GLN A 311 10.04 4.01 -12.81
C GLN A 311 10.14 4.15 -11.29
N SER A 312 10.83 5.19 -10.84
CA SER A 312 10.98 5.54 -9.43
C SER A 312 9.82 6.39 -8.89
N THR A 313 8.67 6.36 -9.56
CA THR A 313 7.45 7.08 -9.17
C THR A 313 6.27 6.16 -9.33
N ALA A 314 5.21 6.39 -8.56
CA ALA A 314 3.92 5.76 -8.80
C ALA A 314 2.80 6.77 -8.58
N GLU A 315 1.96 6.95 -9.59
CA GLU A 315 0.70 7.67 -9.50
C GLU A 315 -0.43 6.71 -9.85
N LEU A 316 -1.01 6.09 -8.82
CA LEU A 316 -2.08 5.13 -8.99
C LEU A 316 -3.45 5.80 -8.88
N THR A 317 -4.41 5.28 -9.63
CA THR A 317 -5.83 5.53 -9.41
C THR A 317 -6.51 4.20 -9.06
N VAL A 318 -7.24 4.19 -7.95
CA VAL A 318 -8.03 3.04 -7.48
C VAL A 318 -9.50 3.41 -7.56
N GLN A 319 -10.26 2.69 -8.38
CA GLN A 319 -11.71 2.76 -8.43
C GLN A 319 -12.29 1.61 -7.63
N MET A 320 -13.18 1.93 -6.69
CA MET A 320 -13.82 0.98 -5.77
C MET A 320 -15.33 1.01 -6.01
N GLY A 321 -15.84 -0.01 -6.68
CA GLY A 321 -17.24 -0.14 -7.10
C GLY A 321 -18.11 -1.01 -6.21
N GLY A 322 -17.58 -1.54 -5.11
CA GLY A 322 -18.33 -2.40 -4.19
C GLY A 322 -18.50 -3.84 -4.68
N THR A 323 -19.35 -4.60 -3.98
CA THR A 323 -19.62 -6.00 -4.31
C THR A 323 -20.57 -6.11 -5.50
N VAL A 324 -20.23 -6.97 -6.47
CA VAL A 324 -21.06 -7.29 -7.64
C VAL A 324 -21.72 -8.66 -7.45
N ALA A 325 -22.93 -8.80 -8.00
CA ALA A 325 -23.75 -10.01 -7.91
C ALA A 325 -23.34 -11.10 -8.91
#